data_AF-A0A7S3I616-F1
#
_entry.id   AF-A0A7S3I616-F1
#
_cell.length_a   1.000
_cell.length_b   1.000
_cell.length_c   1.000
_cell.angle_alpha   90.00
_cell.angle_beta   90.00
_cell.angle_gamma   90.00
#
_symmetry.space_group_name_H-M   'P 1'
#
loop_
_entity.id
_entity.type
_entity.pdbx_description
1 polymer ?
#
loop_
_entity_poly.entity_id
_entity_poly.type
_entity_poly.pdbx_seq_one_letter_code
_entity_poly.pdbx_strand_id
1 'polypeptide(L)'
;MPSIEELYKSKMTWPRLVIKFLVEALLAYNCYHYNTAHLKGYDCWANEMKQPRADQSMFGEDEGSPVNMTAKFTQVIFFGMILALIGLINCIVEMANKFVDNSGLRVLNGVIDTTVGFAAIAWVTWASIVRLSHNGKICAGATMNVTEATEPYAYEQGVFLQVVLMLSYTVPPVLLVATNCGCL
;
A
#
# COMPACT_ATOMS: atom_id res chain seq x y z
N MET A 1 -18.82 26.61 13.24
CA MET A 1 -17.88 25.48 13.06
C MET A 1 -18.16 24.49 14.18
N PRO A 2 -18.35 23.20 13.90
CA PRO A 2 -18.49 22.19 14.95
C PRO A 2 -17.23 22.15 15.82
N SER A 3 -17.39 21.89 17.11
CA SER A 3 -16.25 21.72 18.02
C SER A 3 -15.46 20.46 17.66
N ILE A 4 -14.17 20.40 18.02
CA ILE A 4 -13.33 19.19 17.84
C ILE A 4 -14.01 17.97 18.46
N GLU A 5 -14.67 18.14 19.61
CA GLU A 5 -15.44 17.08 20.24
C GLU A 5 -16.61 16.59 19.39
N GLU A 6 -17.35 17.48 18.73
CA GLU A 6 -18.48 17.10 17.86
C GLU A 6 -18.02 16.37 16.59
N LEU A 7 -16.85 16.73 16.04
CA LEU A 7 -16.26 16.07 14.88
C LEU A 7 -15.82 14.62 15.16
N TYR A 8 -15.27 14.36 16.34
CA TYR A 8 -14.69 13.05 16.69
C TYR A 8 -15.57 12.17 17.62
N LYS A 9 -16.70 12.67 18.14
CA LYS A 9 -17.56 11.89 19.05
C LYS A 9 -18.51 10.89 18.38
N SER A 10 -18.64 10.91 17.05
CA SER A 10 -19.50 9.96 16.32
C SER A 10 -19.05 8.51 16.53
N LYS A 11 -19.95 7.64 17.02
CA LYS A 11 -19.64 6.22 17.27
C LYS A 11 -19.77 5.42 15.97
N MET A 12 -18.74 4.65 15.59
CA MET A 12 -18.87 3.69 14.50
C MET A 12 -19.83 2.53 14.87
N THR A 13 -20.63 2.10 13.89
CA THR A 13 -21.52 0.94 14.04
C THR A 13 -20.73 -0.38 14.02
N TRP A 14 -21.26 -1.45 14.63
CA TRP A 14 -20.57 -2.74 14.69
C TRP A 14 -20.25 -3.31 13.29
N PRO A 15 -21.17 -3.25 12.32
CA PRO A 15 -20.86 -3.69 10.96
C PRO A 15 -19.68 -2.94 10.33
N ARG A 16 -19.59 -1.61 10.54
CA ARG A 16 -18.47 -0.80 10.02
C ARG A 16 -17.14 -1.19 10.64
N LEU A 17 -17.11 -1.45 11.94
CA LEU A 17 -15.90 -1.90 12.64
C LEU A 17 -15.43 -3.27 12.15
N VAL A 18 -16.36 -4.22 11.96
CA VAL A 18 -16.02 -5.56 11.44
C VAL A 18 -15.47 -5.46 10.02
N ILE A 19 -16.09 -4.65 9.16
CA ILE A 19 -15.59 -4.43 7.79
C ILE A 19 -14.21 -3.77 7.81
N LYS A 20 -14.01 -2.71 8.62
CA LYS A 20 -12.71 -2.03 8.79
C LYS A 20 -11.64 -3.06 9.20
N PHE A 21 -11.91 -3.87 10.22
CA PHE A 21 -11.00 -4.91 10.70
C PHE A 21 -10.64 -5.92 9.59
N LEU A 22 -11.63 -6.43 8.86
CA LEU A 22 -11.40 -7.41 7.80
C LEU A 22 -10.58 -6.83 6.64
N VAL A 23 -10.85 -5.59 6.24
CA VAL A 23 -10.10 -4.90 5.19
C VAL A 23 -8.64 -4.69 5.61
N GLU A 24 -8.42 -4.17 6.83
CA GLU A 24 -7.06 -3.95 7.35
C GLU A 24 -6.29 -5.27 7.52
N ALA A 25 -6.95 -6.31 8.03
CA ALA A 25 -6.33 -7.63 8.18
C ALA A 25 -5.97 -8.25 6.82
N LEU A 26 -6.85 -8.13 5.82
CA LEU A 26 -6.60 -8.62 4.47
C LEU A 26 -5.47 -7.84 3.80
N LEU A 27 -5.42 -6.51 3.95
CA LEU A 27 -4.33 -5.68 3.44
C LEU A 27 -3.00 -6.04 4.12
N ALA A 28 -2.98 -6.14 5.45
CA ALA A 28 -1.79 -6.53 6.20
C ALA A 28 -1.28 -7.91 5.77
N TYR A 29 -2.18 -8.88 5.62
CA TYR A 29 -1.84 -10.23 5.16
C TYR A 29 -1.25 -10.23 3.75
N ASN A 30 -1.89 -9.55 2.79
CA ASN A 30 -1.38 -9.49 1.42
C ASN A 30 -0.04 -8.76 1.36
N CYS A 31 0.10 -7.62 2.04
CA CYS A 31 1.39 -6.93 2.11
C CYS A 31 2.47 -7.82 2.74
N TYR A 32 2.18 -8.54 3.82
CA TYR A 32 3.11 -9.50 4.41
C TYR A 32 3.49 -10.62 3.43
N HIS A 33 2.50 -11.22 2.76
CA HIS A 33 2.70 -12.28 1.79
C HIS A 33 3.61 -11.81 0.63
N TYR A 34 3.28 -10.72 -0.05
CA TYR A 34 4.08 -10.21 -1.18
C TYR A 34 5.42 -9.57 -0.75
N ASN A 35 5.57 -9.20 0.51
CA ASN A 35 6.87 -8.79 1.08
C ASN A 35 7.81 -9.97 1.37
N THR A 36 7.27 -11.17 1.62
CA THR A 36 8.05 -12.34 2.07
C THR A 36 8.12 -13.49 1.07
N ALA A 37 7.21 -13.55 0.09
CA ALA A 37 7.13 -14.63 -0.89
C ALA A 37 8.37 -14.73 -1.82
N HIS A 38 9.13 -13.64 -1.99
CA HIS A 38 10.25 -13.58 -2.96
C HIS A 38 11.65 -13.70 -2.36
N LEU A 39 11.81 -14.27 -1.16
CA LEU A 39 13.14 -14.62 -0.65
C LEU A 39 13.84 -15.75 -1.46
N LYS A 40 13.26 -16.20 -2.58
CA LYS A 40 13.81 -17.21 -3.47
C LYS A 40 13.95 -16.68 -4.89
N GLY A 41 15.14 -16.20 -5.23
CA GLY A 41 15.54 -15.92 -6.61
C GLY A 41 15.75 -14.43 -6.89
N TYR A 42 17.02 -14.09 -7.16
CA TYR A 42 17.59 -12.90 -7.81
C TYR A 42 16.81 -11.56 -7.79
N ASP A 43 17.48 -10.50 -7.30
CA ASP A 43 16.99 -9.12 -7.33
C ASP A 43 16.84 -8.58 -8.77
N CYS A 44 15.79 -7.80 -9.03
CA CYS A 44 15.61 -7.07 -10.28
C CYS A 44 16.35 -5.73 -10.22
N TRP A 45 17.37 -5.60 -11.07
CA TRP A 45 18.13 -4.37 -11.25
C TRP A 45 17.81 -3.76 -12.62
N ALA A 46 17.48 -2.47 -12.66
CA ALA A 46 17.17 -1.77 -13.90
C ALA A 46 17.79 -0.37 -13.93
N ASN A 47 18.12 0.09 -15.15
CA ASN A 47 18.54 1.45 -15.47
C ASN A 47 17.79 1.92 -16.72
N GLU A 48 17.66 3.24 -16.92
CA GLU A 48 16.83 3.89 -17.94
C GLU A 48 17.10 3.44 -19.38
N MET A 49 18.23 2.77 -19.65
CA MET A 49 18.65 2.37 -20.99
C MET A 49 18.64 0.85 -21.26
N LYS A 50 18.51 -0.03 -20.25
CA LYS A 50 18.61 -1.50 -20.44
C LYS A 50 17.68 -2.33 -19.56
N GLN A 51 17.33 -3.50 -20.10
CA GLN A 51 16.47 -4.53 -19.52
C GLN A 51 17.03 -5.15 -18.21
N PRO A 52 16.17 -5.77 -17.40
CA PRO A 52 16.56 -6.25 -16.09
C PRO A 52 17.45 -7.49 -16.20
N ARG A 53 18.49 -7.56 -15.37
CA ARG A 53 19.32 -8.76 -15.20
C ARG A 53 19.47 -9.10 -13.71
N ALA A 54 19.70 -10.39 -13.46
CA ALA A 54 19.79 -10.99 -12.14
C ALA A 54 21.07 -10.63 -11.36
N ASP A 55 22.07 -10.03 -12.02
CA ASP A 55 23.38 -9.72 -11.48
C ASP A 55 23.86 -8.30 -11.83
N GLN A 56 24.45 -7.60 -10.85
CA GLN A 56 25.09 -6.29 -11.05
C GLN A 56 26.32 -6.36 -11.97
N SER A 57 26.88 -7.55 -12.21
CA SER A 57 28.19 -7.78 -12.83
C SER A 57 28.31 -7.45 -14.32
N MET A 58 27.25 -7.00 -14.98
CA MET A 58 27.28 -6.66 -16.42
C MET A 58 26.98 -5.18 -16.73
N PHE A 59 26.82 -4.32 -15.72
CA PHE A 59 26.81 -2.88 -15.94
C PHE A 59 28.27 -2.40 -16.02
N GLY A 60 28.68 -1.89 -17.18
CA GLY A 60 30.01 -1.29 -17.34
C GLY A 60 30.15 -0.02 -16.49
N GLU A 61 31.38 0.34 -16.11
CA GLU A 61 31.70 1.49 -15.24
C GLU A 61 31.17 2.85 -15.76
N ASP A 62 30.74 2.93 -17.04
CA ASP A 62 30.30 4.16 -17.70
C ASP A 62 28.78 4.35 -17.78
N GLU A 63 27.96 3.40 -17.34
CA GLU A 63 26.49 3.53 -17.38
C GLU A 63 25.93 3.72 -15.97
N GLY A 64 25.05 4.70 -15.78
CA GLY A 64 24.52 5.12 -14.48
C GLY A 64 24.16 3.95 -13.53
N SER A 65 24.33 4.17 -12.22
CA SER A 65 24.26 3.08 -11.24
C SER A 65 22.91 2.34 -11.31
N PRO A 66 22.91 1.01 -11.53
CA PRO A 66 21.69 0.23 -11.65
C PRO A 66 20.89 0.29 -10.34
N VAL A 67 19.57 0.45 -10.44
CA VAL A 67 18.68 0.59 -9.28
C VAL A 67 18.07 -0.76 -8.95
N ASN A 68 18.22 -1.21 -7.70
CA ASN A 68 17.54 -2.39 -7.18
C ASN A 68 16.04 -2.09 -7.00
N MET A 69 15.23 -2.50 -7.97
CA MET A 69 13.79 -2.27 -7.94
C MET A 69 13.08 -3.26 -7.03
N THR A 70 13.61 -4.48 -6.85
CA THR A 70 13.09 -5.44 -5.87
C THR A 70 13.14 -4.85 -4.46
N ALA A 71 14.28 -4.28 -4.06
CA ALA A 71 14.40 -3.61 -2.76
C ALA A 71 13.41 -2.44 -2.62
N LYS A 72 13.21 -1.63 -3.67
CA LYS A 72 12.24 -0.53 -3.65
C LYS A 72 10.79 -1.03 -3.53
N PHE A 73 10.41 -2.07 -4.26
CA PHE A 73 9.08 -2.66 -4.14
C PHE A 73 8.85 -3.27 -2.76
N THR A 74 9.80 -4.06 -2.26
CA THR A 74 9.77 -4.63 -0.91
C THR A 74 9.63 -3.54 0.15
N GLN A 75 10.40 -2.44 0.06
CA GLN A 75 10.26 -1.31 0.98
C GLN A 75 8.87 -0.69 0.93
N VAL A 76 8.35 -0.38 -0.26
CA VAL A 76 7.00 0.19 -0.41
C VAL A 76 5.94 -0.75 0.17
N ILE A 77 5.99 -2.04 -0.14
CA ILE A 77 5.04 -3.04 0.35
C ILE A 77 5.14 -3.17 1.88
N PHE A 78 6.35 -3.18 2.42
CA PHE A 78 6.58 -3.22 3.87
C PHE A 78 5.97 -2.01 4.58
N PHE A 79 6.15 -0.80 4.04
CA PHE A 79 5.49 0.39 4.61
C PHE A 79 3.96 0.29 4.54
N GLY A 80 3.41 -0.29 3.47
CA GLY A 80 1.98 -0.56 3.35
C GLY A 80 1.49 -1.55 4.42
N MET A 81 2.28 -2.57 4.72
CA MET A 81 2.02 -3.50 5.83
C MET A 81 1.99 -2.78 7.18
N ILE A 82 2.97 -1.92 7.46
CA ILE A 82 3.01 -1.17 8.73
C ILE A 82 1.78 -0.28 8.88
N LEU A 83 1.37 0.43 7.83
CA LEU A 83 0.15 1.25 7.87
C LEU A 83 -1.10 0.41 8.13
N ALA A 84 -1.25 -0.73 7.46
CA ALA A 84 -2.37 -1.64 7.68
C ALA A 84 -2.38 -2.22 9.12
N LEU A 85 -1.21 -2.53 9.68
CA LEU A 85 -1.10 -2.98 11.07
C LEU A 85 -1.49 -1.90 12.08
N ILE A 86 -1.09 -0.65 11.85
CA ILE A 86 -1.51 0.48 12.70
C ILE A 86 -3.02 0.65 12.61
N GLY A 87 -3.61 0.60 11.41
CA GLY A 87 -5.05 0.65 11.19
C GLY A 87 -5.80 -0.49 11.90
N LEU A 88 -5.27 -1.71 11.82
CA LEU A 88 -5.80 -2.89 12.49
C LEU A 88 -5.78 -2.74 14.02
N ILE A 89 -4.65 -2.32 14.59
CA ILE A 89 -4.51 -2.06 16.03
C ILE A 89 -5.49 -0.98 16.48
N ASN A 90 -5.60 0.12 15.73
CA ASN A 90 -6.54 1.20 16.04
C ASN A 90 -7.98 0.69 16.01
N CYS A 91 -8.33 -0.17 15.05
CA CYS A 91 -9.65 -0.80 14.96
C CYS A 91 -9.95 -1.70 16.16
N ILE A 92 -8.98 -2.48 16.64
CA ILE A 92 -9.12 -3.30 17.86
C ILE A 92 -9.35 -2.40 19.08
N VAL A 93 -8.59 -1.31 19.22
CA VAL A 93 -8.77 -0.32 20.29
C VAL A 93 -10.16 0.31 20.21
N GLU A 94 -10.65 0.61 19.01
CA GLU A 94 -12.00 1.14 18.79
C GLU A 94 -13.11 0.15 19.17
N MET A 95 -12.95 -1.13 18.82
CA MET A 95 -13.86 -2.19 19.26
C MET A 95 -13.86 -2.34 20.78
N ALA A 96 -12.69 -2.33 21.43
CA ALA A 96 -12.59 -2.39 22.89
C ALA A 96 -13.21 -1.16 23.55
N ASN A 97 -12.95 0.04 23.01
CA ASN A 97 -13.51 1.28 23.52
C ASN A 97 -15.04 1.34 23.38
N LYS A 98 -15.62 0.58 22.45
CA LYS A 98 -17.08 0.46 22.33
C LYS A 98 -17.74 -0.19 23.54
N PHE A 99 -17.03 -1.06 24.27
CA PHE A 99 -17.51 -1.67 25.50
C PHE A 99 -17.28 -0.78 26.73
N VAL A 100 -16.16 -0.06 26.78
CA VAL A 100 -15.76 0.78 27.93
C VAL A 100 -16.38 2.19 27.88
N ASP A 101 -16.75 2.66 26.69
CA ASP A 101 -17.30 3.98 26.38
C ASP A 101 -16.45 5.17 26.86
N ASN A 102 -15.12 5.07 26.72
CA ASN A 102 -14.19 6.12 27.11
C ASN A 102 -14.09 7.21 26.01
N SER A 103 -14.36 8.46 26.39
CA SER A 103 -14.34 9.61 25.47
C SER A 103 -12.93 9.99 25.00
N GLY A 104 -11.92 9.89 25.87
CA GLY A 104 -10.53 10.18 25.54
C GLY A 104 -9.96 9.22 24.50
N LEU A 105 -10.27 7.92 24.64
CA LEU A 105 -9.90 6.91 23.63
C LEU A 105 -10.59 7.17 22.29
N ARG A 106 -11.81 7.70 22.28
CA ARG A 106 -12.51 8.02 21.03
C ARG A 106 -11.83 9.15 20.27
N VAL A 107 -11.44 10.22 20.98
CA VAL A 107 -10.69 11.32 20.38
C VAL A 107 -9.32 10.84 19.89
N LEU A 108 -8.61 10.03 20.68
CA LEU A 108 -7.33 9.45 20.28
C LEU A 108 -7.44 8.61 19.01
N ASN A 109 -8.45 7.72 18.93
CA ASN A 109 -8.67 6.91 17.74
C ASN A 109 -8.96 7.77 16.49
N GLY A 110 -9.71 8.86 16.63
CA GLY A 110 -9.97 9.80 15.55
C GLY A 110 -8.72 10.53 15.06
N VAL A 111 -7.82 10.90 15.97
CA VAL A 111 -6.51 11.49 15.63
C VAL A 111 -5.62 10.46 14.92
N ILE A 112 -5.59 9.22 15.41
CA ILE A 112 -4.83 8.13 14.77
C ILE A 112 -5.37 7.85 13.38
N ASP A 113 -6.68 7.69 13.20
CA ASP A 113 -7.32 7.45 11.90
C ASP A 113 -7.00 8.59 10.90
N THR A 114 -7.05 9.84 11.35
CA THR A 114 -6.70 11.00 10.51
C THR A 114 -5.23 10.98 10.10
N THR A 115 -4.34 10.69 11.04
CA THR A 115 -2.88 10.63 10.80
C THR A 115 -2.52 9.48 9.86
N VAL A 116 -3.09 8.30 10.09
CA VAL A 116 -2.95 7.13 9.21
C VAL A 116 -3.52 7.42 7.83
N GLY A 117 -4.64 8.14 7.73
CA GLY A 117 -5.20 8.59 6.45
C GLY A 117 -4.24 9.45 5.63
N PHE A 118 -3.59 10.45 6.24
CA PHE A 118 -2.57 11.25 5.55
C PHE A 118 -1.33 10.41 5.18
N ALA A 119 -0.88 9.53 6.08
CA ALA A 119 0.23 8.63 5.79
C ALA A 119 -0.08 7.66 4.63
N ALA A 120 -1.32 7.18 4.53
CA ALA A 120 -1.79 6.36 3.43
C ALA A 120 -1.78 7.12 2.10
N ILE A 121 -2.18 8.39 2.07
CA ILE A 121 -2.10 9.24 0.86
C ILE A 121 -0.63 9.42 0.42
N ALA A 122 0.26 9.72 1.35
CA ALA A 122 1.69 9.83 1.07
C ALA A 122 2.27 8.51 0.56
N TRP A 123 1.87 7.39 1.17
CA TRP A 123 2.27 6.06 0.75
C TRP A 123 1.77 5.70 -0.65
N VAL A 124 0.49 5.94 -0.97
CA VAL A 124 -0.06 5.73 -2.32
C VAL A 124 0.71 6.55 -3.37
N THR A 125 1.04 7.80 -3.04
CA THR A 125 1.84 8.67 -3.92
C THR A 125 3.23 8.07 -4.17
N TRP A 126 3.91 7.62 -3.11
CA TRP A 126 5.22 6.99 -3.23
C TRP A 126 5.18 5.66 -3.98
N ALA A 127 4.19 4.80 -3.68
CA ALA A 127 3.96 3.55 -4.38
C ALA A 127 3.73 3.78 -5.88
N SER A 128 3.03 4.85 -6.24
CA SER A 128 2.79 5.25 -7.62
C SER A 128 4.06 5.70 -8.32
N ILE A 129 4.90 6.51 -7.65
CA ILE A 129 6.21 6.92 -8.18
C ILE A 129 7.08 5.69 -8.47
N VAL A 130 7.18 4.76 -7.53
CA VAL A 130 8.01 3.55 -7.69
C VAL A 130 7.45 2.66 -8.80
N ARG A 131 6.15 2.35 -8.78
CA ARG A 131 5.49 1.44 -9.73
C ARG A 131 5.40 1.99 -11.15
N LEU A 132 5.16 3.30 -11.30
CA LEU A 132 4.97 3.95 -12.61
C LEU A 132 6.27 4.54 -13.17
N SER A 133 7.37 4.54 -12.42
CA SER A 133 8.71 4.84 -12.95
C SER A 133 9.06 3.90 -14.10
N HIS A 134 9.94 4.36 -15.00
CA HIS A 134 10.40 3.55 -16.13
C HIS A 134 10.99 2.20 -15.66
N ASN A 135 11.89 2.24 -14.69
CA ASN A 135 12.52 1.05 -14.10
C ASN A 135 11.50 0.14 -13.39
N GLY A 136 10.49 0.72 -12.73
CA GLY A 136 9.39 -0.03 -12.12
C GLY A 136 8.51 -0.73 -13.14
N LYS A 137 8.23 -0.09 -14.27
CA LYS A 137 7.50 -0.70 -15.38
C LYS A 137 8.28 -1.85 -16.03
N ILE A 138 9.59 -1.70 -16.19
CA ILE A 138 10.48 -2.75 -16.70
C ILE A 138 10.47 -3.98 -15.77
N CYS A 139 10.76 -3.78 -14.48
CA CYS A 139 10.83 -4.88 -13.51
C CYS A 139 9.47 -5.52 -13.19
N ALA A 140 8.36 -4.80 -13.41
CA ALA A 140 7.00 -5.32 -13.29
C ALA A 140 6.47 -5.94 -14.60
N GLY A 141 7.29 -6.05 -15.66
CA GLY A 141 6.90 -6.70 -16.92
C GLY A 141 5.95 -5.88 -17.82
N ALA A 142 5.80 -4.57 -17.61
CA ALA A 142 4.89 -3.72 -18.37
C ALA A 142 5.46 -3.21 -19.71
N THR A 143 6.77 -3.26 -19.91
CA THR A 143 7.44 -2.88 -21.17
C THR A 143 8.14 -4.10 -21.76
N MET A 144 7.72 -4.48 -22.96
CA MET A 144 8.04 -5.74 -23.63
C MET A 144 9.53 -5.89 -24.02
N ASN A 145 10.17 -6.94 -23.51
CA ASN A 145 11.03 -7.91 -24.21
C ASN A 145 11.55 -8.95 -23.19
N VAL A 146 10.69 -9.35 -22.25
CA VAL A 146 11.03 -10.47 -21.36
C VAL A 146 10.56 -11.69 -22.11
N THR A 147 11.48 -12.47 -22.68
CA THR A 147 11.13 -13.75 -23.30
C THR A 147 10.29 -14.54 -22.30
N GLU A 148 9.16 -15.10 -22.73
CA GLU A 148 8.19 -15.86 -21.90
C GLU A 148 8.85 -16.96 -21.03
N ALA A 149 10.09 -17.34 -21.32
CA ALA A 149 10.90 -18.30 -20.57
C ALA A 149 11.46 -17.76 -19.22
N THR A 150 11.41 -16.46 -18.95
CA THR A 150 11.90 -15.88 -17.69
C THR A 150 10.91 -14.85 -17.17
N GLU A 151 10.00 -15.23 -16.27
CA GLU A 151 9.18 -14.25 -15.55
C GLU A 151 10.09 -13.20 -14.89
N PRO A 152 9.83 -11.89 -15.04
CA PRO A 152 10.65 -10.88 -14.39
C PRO A 152 10.51 -11.02 -12.87
N TYR A 153 11.63 -11.13 -12.15
CA TYR A 153 11.68 -11.56 -10.74
C TYR A 153 10.87 -10.70 -9.74
N ALA A 154 10.52 -9.45 -10.10
CA ALA A 154 9.67 -8.56 -9.29
C ALA A 154 8.22 -8.44 -9.81
N TYR A 155 7.80 -9.33 -10.72
CA TYR A 155 6.51 -9.29 -11.38
C TYR A 155 5.34 -9.31 -10.38
N GLU A 156 5.31 -10.28 -9.47
CA GLU A 156 4.22 -10.42 -8.50
C GLU A 156 4.10 -9.20 -7.57
N GLN A 157 5.21 -8.63 -7.11
CA GLN A 157 5.23 -7.39 -6.33
C GLN A 157 4.69 -6.20 -7.14
N GLY A 158 5.08 -6.10 -8.42
CA GLY A 158 4.60 -5.09 -9.35
C GLY A 158 3.11 -5.22 -9.67
N VAL A 159 2.61 -6.45 -9.84
CA VAL A 159 1.19 -6.76 -10.06
C VAL A 159 0.38 -6.43 -8.81
N PHE A 160 0.84 -6.86 -7.63
CA PHE A 160 0.21 -6.53 -6.36
C PHE A 160 0.06 -5.01 -6.16
N LEU A 161 1.14 -4.26 -6.34
CA LEU A 161 1.09 -2.79 -6.23
C LEU A 161 0.16 -2.17 -7.27
N GLN A 162 0.09 -2.71 -8.49
CA GLN A 162 -0.86 -2.23 -9.49
C GLN A 162 -2.31 -2.43 -9.05
N VAL A 163 -2.64 -3.61 -8.51
CA VAL A 163 -4.00 -3.90 -8.00
C VAL A 163 -4.34 -2.96 -6.84
N VAL A 164 -3.42 -2.80 -5.88
CA VAL A 164 -3.64 -1.92 -4.73
C VAL A 164 -3.84 -0.47 -5.18
N LEU A 165 -2.98 0.04 -6.07
CA LEU A 165 -3.12 1.40 -6.61
C LEU A 165 -4.44 1.58 -7.36
N MET A 166 -4.86 0.59 -8.16
CA MET A 166 -6.15 0.64 -8.84
C MET A 166 -7.29 0.77 -7.83
N LEU A 167 -7.31 -0.08 -6.79
CA LEU A 167 -8.33 0.00 -5.73
C LEU A 167 -8.29 1.36 -5.00
N SER A 168 -7.11 1.88 -4.67
CA SER A 168 -6.94 3.18 -4.02
C SER A 168 -7.39 4.36 -4.88
N TYR A 169 -7.32 4.25 -6.20
CA TYR A 169 -7.80 5.28 -7.13
C TYR A 169 -9.27 5.15 -7.51
N THR A 170 -9.86 3.96 -7.43
CA THR A 170 -11.26 3.76 -7.82
C THR A 170 -12.22 3.85 -6.63
N VAL A 171 -11.88 3.25 -5.48
CA VAL A 171 -12.83 3.10 -4.36
C VAL A 171 -13.18 4.45 -3.71
N PRO A 172 -12.22 5.31 -3.31
CA PRO A 172 -12.56 6.57 -2.65
C PRO A 172 -13.40 7.53 -3.52
N PRO A 173 -13.09 7.75 -4.82
CA PRO A 173 -13.94 8.57 -5.67
C PRO A 173 -15.34 7.99 -5.87
N VAL A 174 -15.48 6.67 -6.03
CA VAL A 174 -16.79 6.02 -6.18
C VAL A 174 -17.62 6.19 -4.91
N LEU A 175 -17.02 6.00 -3.73
CA LEU A 175 -17.70 6.21 -2.45
C LEU A 175 -18.08 7.69 -2.24
N LEU A 176 -17.22 8.63 -2.64
CA LEU A 176 -17.50 10.06 -2.56
C LEU A 176 -18.69 10.44 -3.46
N VAL A 177 -18.73 9.94 -4.70
CA VAL A 177 -19.86 10.15 -5.62
C VAL A 177 -21.14 9.52 -5.06
N ALA A 178 -21.08 8.26 -4.63
CA ALA A 178 -22.25 7.57 -4.09
C ALA A 178 -22.82 8.25 -2.83
N THR A 179 -21.97 8.79 -1.96
CA THR A 179 -22.39 9.56 -0.78
C THR A 179 -23.04 10.89 -1.18
N ASN A 180 -22.46 11.61 -2.15
CA ASN A 180 -23.01 12.89 -2.64
C ASN A 180 -24.31 12.73 -3.44
N CYS A 181 -24.51 11.58 -4.08
CA CYS A 181 -25.74 11.26 -4.82
C CYS A 181 -26.84 10.63 -3.93
N GLY A 182 -26.59 10.43 -2.64
CA GLY A 182 -27.55 9.82 -1.71
C GLY A 182 -27.81 8.33 -1.96
N CYS A 183 -26.87 7.64 -2.58
CA CYS A 183 -26.96 6.20 -2.88
C CYS A 183 -26.42 5.32 -1.73
N LEU A 184 -25.91 5.92 -0.65
CA LEU A 184 -25.29 5.28 0.53
C LEU A 184 -25.78 5.88 1.85
#